data_AF-A0A7S0EP31-F1
#
_entry.id   AF-A0A7S0EP31-F1
#
_cell.length_a   1.000
_cell.length_b   1.000
_cell.length_c   1.000
_cell.angle_alpha   90.00
_cell.angle_beta   90.00
_cell.angle_gamma   90.00
#
_symmetry.space_group_name_H-M   'P 1'
#
loop_
_entity.id
_entity.type
_entity.pdbx_description
1 polymer ?
#
loop_
_entity_poly.entity_id
_entity_poly.type
_entity_poly.pdbx_seq_one_letter_code
_entity_poly.pdbx_strand_id
1 'polypeptide(L)'
;SLLYTADVIITVSTEEERYIKGVVSAPVVVVGHSPPAAAISAVPFESRGGILLIAGFNGEMYYNGDAAWYLVTQIYPLIAQAALRNRDPPIPLTIAGSGIPEEIVAVVNAS
;
A
#
# COMPACT_ATOMS: atom_id res chain seq x y z
N SER A 1 -27.96 10.17 1.61
CA SER A 1 -26.52 9.91 1.37
C SER A 1 -25.95 9.23 2.59
N LEU A 2 -25.12 8.20 2.43
CA LEU A 2 -24.53 7.41 3.52
C LEU A 2 -23.75 8.27 4.54
N LEU A 3 -23.24 9.42 4.09
CA LEU A 3 -22.57 10.43 4.92
C LEU A 3 -23.44 10.92 6.11
N TYR A 4 -24.76 11.09 5.91
CA TYR A 4 -25.65 11.63 6.95
C TYR A 4 -26.20 10.57 7.90
N THR A 5 -25.94 9.30 7.61
CA THR A 5 -26.46 8.15 8.38
C THR A 5 -25.34 7.35 9.05
N ALA A 6 -24.09 7.82 8.96
CA ALA A 6 -22.95 7.16 9.55
C ALA A 6 -22.78 7.54 11.04
N ASP A 7 -22.55 6.55 11.89
CA ASP A 7 -22.25 6.76 13.32
C ASP A 7 -20.81 7.26 13.55
N VAL A 8 -19.89 6.91 12.65
CA VAL A 8 -18.51 7.40 12.61
C VAL A 8 -18.02 7.47 11.18
N ILE A 9 -17.19 8.45 10.87
CA ILE A 9 -16.56 8.60 9.55
C ILE A 9 -15.05 8.53 9.71
N ILE A 10 -14.41 7.69 8.92
CA ILE A 10 -12.97 7.48 8.95
C ILE A 10 -12.39 8.07 7.65
N THR A 11 -11.35 8.89 7.76
CA THR A 11 -10.74 9.62 6.63
C THR A 11 -9.21 9.54 6.70
N VAL A 12 -8.56 9.73 5.54
CA VAL A 12 -7.11 9.56 5.37
C VAL A 12 -6.33 10.87 5.43
N SER A 13 -7.01 12.03 5.42
CA SER A 13 -6.36 13.34 5.48
C SER A 13 -7.14 14.35 6.32
N THR A 14 -6.42 15.33 6.87
CA THR A 14 -7.02 16.46 7.60
C THR A 14 -7.82 17.39 6.68
N GLU A 15 -7.55 17.38 5.37
CA GLU A 15 -8.30 18.19 4.40
C GLU A 15 -9.70 17.63 4.15
N GLU A 16 -9.80 16.33 3.95
CA GLU A 16 -11.07 15.60 3.90
C GLU A 16 -11.84 15.73 5.21
N GLU A 17 -11.17 15.63 6.36
CA GLU A 17 -11.81 15.87 7.66
C GLU A 17 -12.48 17.25 7.73
N ARG A 18 -11.78 18.31 7.30
CA ARG A 18 -12.34 19.67 7.29
C ARG A 18 -13.55 19.78 6.37
N TYR A 19 -13.48 19.17 5.18
CA TYR A 19 -14.59 19.14 4.26
C TYR A 19 -15.80 18.40 4.86
N ILE A 20 -15.59 17.20 5.40
CA ILE A 20 -16.65 16.34 5.96
C ILE A 20 -17.29 16.99 7.19
N LYS A 21 -16.50 17.58 8.10
CA LYS A 21 -17.03 18.32 9.26
C LYS A 21 -17.85 19.55 8.87
N GLY A 22 -17.64 20.10 7.68
CA GLY A 22 -18.49 21.16 7.13
C GLY A 22 -19.87 20.69 6.66
N VAL A 23 -20.08 19.38 6.54
CA VAL A 23 -21.27 18.77 5.92
C VAL A 23 -22.06 17.91 6.92
N VAL A 24 -21.40 17.26 7.89
CA VAL A 24 -22.05 16.33 8.82
C VAL A 24 -21.57 16.53 10.26
N SER A 25 -22.43 16.15 11.22
CA SER A 25 -22.16 16.24 12.66
C SER A 25 -21.62 14.94 13.28
N ALA A 26 -21.51 13.87 12.48
CA ALA A 26 -20.95 12.60 12.94
C ALA A 26 -19.46 12.76 13.32
N PRO A 27 -18.95 12.02 14.32
CA PRO A 27 -17.52 12.00 14.64
C PRO A 27 -16.68 11.62 13.41
N VAL A 28 -15.64 12.40 13.12
CA VAL A 28 -14.69 12.15 12.03
C VAL A 28 -13.32 11.85 12.62
N VAL A 29 -12.77 10.67 12.31
CA VAL A 29 -11.45 10.22 12.76
C VAL A 29 -10.50 10.22 11.57
N VAL A 30 -9.42 11.00 11.67
CA VAL A 30 -8.31 10.93 10.73
C VAL A 30 -7.40 9.80 11.15
N VAL A 31 -7.38 8.71 10.39
CA VAL A 31 -6.40 7.63 10.60
C VAL A 31 -5.05 8.05 10.01
N GLY A 32 -5.08 8.95 9.02
CA GLY A 32 -3.90 9.39 8.29
C GLY A 32 -3.37 8.26 7.40
N HIS A 33 -2.83 8.61 6.24
CA HIS A 33 -1.75 7.93 5.50
C HIS A 33 -1.86 8.29 4.02
N SER A 34 -1.37 9.48 3.68
CA SER A 34 -0.76 9.69 2.37
C SER A 34 0.63 10.25 2.67
N PRO A 35 1.73 9.51 2.41
CA PRO A 35 3.04 10.13 2.49
C PRO A 35 3.04 11.36 1.58
N PRO A 36 3.65 12.49 1.99
CA PRO A 36 3.78 13.64 1.09
C PRO A 36 4.41 13.17 -0.21
N ALA A 37 3.92 13.69 -1.34
CA ALA A 37 4.45 13.32 -2.65
C ALA A 37 5.97 13.50 -2.65
N ALA A 38 6.70 12.38 -2.70
CA ALA A 38 8.15 12.42 -2.75
C ALA A 38 8.59 12.87 -4.14
N ALA A 39 9.66 13.68 -4.20
CA ALA A 39 10.27 14.01 -5.47
C ALA A 39 10.70 12.72 -6.19
N ILE A 40 10.36 12.61 -7.47
CA ILE A 40 10.77 11.47 -8.29
C ILE A 40 12.30 11.44 -8.30
N SER A 41 12.87 10.27 -7.96
CA SER A 41 14.31 10.07 -7.98
C SER A 41 14.91 10.44 -9.35
N ALA A 42 16.05 11.14 -9.34
CA ALA A 42 16.83 11.44 -10.54
C ALA A 42 17.47 10.19 -11.18
N VAL A 43 17.35 9.02 -10.55
CA VAL A 43 17.85 7.75 -11.08
C VAL A 43 17.11 7.39 -12.38
N PRO A 44 17.84 7.20 -13.49
CA PRO A 44 17.27 6.80 -14.77
C PRO A 44 16.45 5.52 -14.66
N PHE A 45 15.44 5.37 -15.52
CA PHE A 45 14.56 4.21 -15.49
C PHE A 45 15.33 2.90 -15.72
N GLU A 46 16.31 2.93 -16.61
CA GLU A 46 17.16 1.83 -17.03
C GLU A 46 18.09 1.35 -15.91
N SER A 47 18.30 2.17 -14.89
CA SER A 47 19.11 1.83 -13.70
C SER A 47 18.27 1.19 -12.58
N ARG A 48 16.97 1.02 -12.79
CA ARG A 48 16.06 0.43 -11.80
C ARG A 48 16.01 -1.08 -12.02
N GLY A 49 16.42 -1.84 -11.00
CA GLY A 49 16.57 -3.29 -11.10
C GLY A 49 15.48 -4.10 -10.39
N GLY A 50 14.50 -3.47 -9.72
CA GLY A 50 13.50 -4.18 -8.96
C GLY A 50 12.63 -3.29 -8.08
N ILE A 51 11.81 -3.95 -7.27
CA ILE A 51 10.91 -3.36 -6.28
C ILE A 51 11.45 -3.71 -4.89
N LEU A 52 11.63 -2.71 -4.03
CA LEU A 52 11.99 -2.89 -2.62
C LEU A 52 10.83 -2.42 -1.75
N LEU A 53 10.33 -3.31 -0.90
CA LEU A 53 9.33 -3.00 0.12
C LEU A 53 9.98 -3.09 1.51
N ILE A 54 9.97 -1.98 2.24
CA ILE A 54 10.45 -1.93 3.63
C ILE A 54 9.25 -1.71 4.54
N ALA A 55 8.92 -2.69 5.39
CA ALA A 55 7.73 -2.62 6.25
C ALA A 55 7.90 -3.40 7.56
N GLY A 56 7.22 -2.95 8.63
CA GLY A 56 7.02 -3.73 9.84
C GLY A 56 5.66 -4.43 9.80
N PHE A 57 5.62 -5.72 10.11
CA PHE A 57 4.42 -6.58 10.01
C PHE A 57 3.82 -6.94 11.39
N ASN A 58 4.22 -6.24 12.45
CA ASN A 58 3.76 -6.52 13.80
C ASN A 58 2.37 -5.91 14.10
N GLY A 59 1.44 -6.78 14.53
CA GLY A 59 0.39 -6.56 15.54
C GLY A 59 -0.72 -5.53 15.31
N GLU A 60 -0.44 -4.35 14.76
CA GLU A 60 -1.41 -3.23 14.75
C GLU A 60 -1.41 -2.38 13.47
N MET A 61 -0.56 -2.68 12.48
CA MET A 61 -0.58 -1.96 11.20
C MET A 61 -1.64 -2.53 10.23
N TYR A 62 -2.91 -2.36 10.58
CA TYR A 62 -4.07 -2.82 9.79
C TYR A 62 -4.12 -2.22 8.38
N TYR A 63 -3.46 -1.08 8.11
CA TYR A 63 -3.47 -0.41 6.80
C TYR A 63 -2.18 -0.60 5.99
N ASN A 64 -1.00 -0.40 6.58
CA ASN A 64 0.27 -0.56 5.86
C ASN A 64 0.68 -2.03 5.72
N GLY A 65 0.35 -2.85 6.73
CA GLY A 65 0.47 -4.31 6.63
C GLY A 65 -0.45 -4.86 5.56
N ASP A 66 -1.69 -4.35 5.46
CA ASP A 66 -2.66 -4.74 4.44
C ASP A 66 -2.24 -4.28 3.03
N ALA A 67 -1.74 -3.06 2.86
CA ALA A 67 -1.26 -2.60 1.56
C ALA A 67 -0.04 -3.41 1.06
N ALA A 68 0.93 -3.69 1.93
CA ALA A 68 2.06 -4.55 1.59
C ALA A 68 1.60 -5.99 1.30
N TRP A 69 0.70 -6.53 2.12
CA TRP A 69 0.13 -7.85 1.94
C TRP A 69 -0.64 -7.96 0.62
N TYR A 70 -1.47 -6.99 0.30
CA TYR A 70 -2.26 -6.94 -0.93
C TYR A 70 -1.37 -6.75 -2.16
N LEU A 71 -0.34 -5.92 -2.09
CA LEU A 71 0.66 -5.79 -3.14
C LEU A 71 1.31 -7.16 -3.43
N VAL A 72 1.77 -7.85 -2.39
CA VAL A 72 2.48 -9.13 -2.55
C VAL A 72 1.56 -10.24 -3.02
N THR A 73 0.38 -10.38 -2.43
CA THR A 73 -0.48 -11.55 -2.64
C THR A 73 -1.43 -11.39 -3.82
N GLN A 74 -1.80 -10.16 -4.20
CA GLN A 74 -2.81 -9.90 -5.25
C GLN A 74 -2.21 -9.19 -6.47
N ILE A 75 -1.42 -8.14 -6.28
CA ILE A 75 -0.96 -7.28 -7.38
C ILE A 75 0.29 -7.85 -8.05
N TYR A 76 1.30 -8.23 -7.29
CA TYR A 76 2.58 -8.70 -7.82
C TYR A 76 2.46 -9.95 -8.71
N PRO A 77 1.59 -10.94 -8.41
CA PRO A 77 1.32 -12.04 -9.33
C PRO A 77 0.79 -11.56 -10.69
N LEU A 78 -0.03 -10.50 -10.72
CA LEU A 78 -0.53 -9.92 -11.97
C LEU A 78 0.58 -9.22 -12.77
N ILE A 79 1.51 -8.54 -12.08
CA ILE A 79 2.70 -7.94 -12.69
C ILE A 79 3.58 -9.03 -13.30
N ALA A 80 3.88 -10.09 -12.54
CA ALA A 80 4.69 -11.21 -13.01
C ALA A 80 4.06 -11.89 -14.24
N GLN A 81 2.74 -12.14 -14.20
CA GLN A 81 2.01 -12.67 -15.36
C GLN A 81 2.06 -11.75 -16.58
N ALA A 82 1.97 -10.42 -16.39
CA ALA A 82 2.08 -9.46 -17.48
C ALA A 82 3.47 -9.47 -18.11
N ALA A 83 4.54 -9.47 -17.30
CA ALA A 83 5.91 -9.58 -17.78
C ALA A 83 6.12 -10.87 -18.60
N LEU A 84 5.64 -12.01 -18.09
CA LEU A 84 5.70 -13.29 -18.79
C LEU A 84 4.97 -13.26 -20.14
N ARG A 85 3.76 -12.67 -20.20
CA ARG A 85 3.02 -12.51 -21.46
C ARG A 85 3.75 -11.65 -22.48
N ASN A 86 4.45 -10.61 -22.01
CA ASN A 86 5.21 -9.70 -22.85
C ASN A 86 6.62 -10.20 -23.20
N ARG A 87 7.05 -11.33 -22.63
CA ARG A 87 8.43 -11.88 -22.73
C ARG A 87 9.48 -10.94 -22.11
N ASP A 88 9.07 -10.14 -21.14
CA ASP A 88 9.96 -9.32 -20.33
C ASP A 88 10.54 -10.17 -19.19
N PRO A 89 11.77 -9.87 -18.70
CA PRO A 89 12.29 -10.49 -17.50
C PRO A 89 11.40 -10.16 -16.29
N PRO A 90 11.27 -11.07 -15.31
CA PRO A 90 10.54 -10.78 -14.07
C PRO A 90 11.19 -9.61 -13.34
N ILE A 91 10.39 -8.72 -12.76
CA ILE A 91 10.88 -7.60 -11.95
C ILE A 91 11.09 -8.13 -10.53
N PRO A 92 12.33 -8.24 -10.02
CA PRO A 92 12.59 -8.78 -8.68
C PRO A 92 11.87 -7.97 -7.59
N LEU A 93 11.22 -8.66 -6.65
CA LEU A 93 10.64 -8.07 -5.44
C LEU A 93 11.47 -8.47 -4.23
N THR A 94 11.99 -7.48 -3.50
CA THR A 94 12.67 -7.67 -2.21
C THR A 94 11.82 -7.10 -1.10
N ILE A 95 11.59 -7.87 -0.03
CA ILE A 95 10.91 -7.42 1.19
C ILE A 95 11.92 -7.41 2.34
N ALA A 96 12.02 -6.29 3.04
CA ALA A 96 12.88 -6.13 4.20
C ALA A 96 12.08 -5.56 5.38
N GLY A 97 12.35 -6.03 6.60
CA GLY A 97 11.66 -5.54 7.79
C GLY A 97 11.55 -6.56 8.91
N SER A 98 10.62 -6.33 9.84
CA SER A 98 10.41 -7.16 11.03
C SER A 98 9.02 -7.80 11.04
N GLY A 99 8.93 -9.04 11.55
CA GLY A 99 7.67 -9.76 11.71
C GLY A 99 7.04 -10.27 10.41
N ILE A 100 7.82 -10.40 9.32
CA ILE A 100 7.29 -10.77 8.00
C ILE A 100 6.56 -12.13 8.08
N PRO A 101 5.27 -12.19 7.73
CA PRO A 101 4.51 -13.44 7.76
C PRO A 101 5.08 -14.47 6.79
N GLU A 102 5.06 -15.75 7.18
CA GLU A 102 5.63 -16.84 6.38
C GLU A 102 4.95 -16.97 5.01
N GLU A 103 3.67 -16.65 4.90
CA GLU A 103 2.92 -16.68 3.66
C GLU A 103 3.46 -15.66 2.64
N ILE A 104 3.84 -14.47 3.11
CA ILE A 104 4.47 -13.44 2.27
C ILE A 104 5.85 -13.90 1.81
N VAL A 105 6.63 -14.51 2.71
CA VAL A 105 7.96 -15.05 2.36
C VAL A 105 7.84 -16.14 1.29
N ALA A 106 6.84 -17.02 1.40
CA ALA A 106 6.59 -18.08 0.45
C ALA A 106 6.25 -17.54 -0.95
N VAL A 107 5.42 -16.49 -1.05
CA VAL A 107 5.08 -15.86 -2.34
C VAL A 107 6.32 -15.26 -3.02
N VAL A 108 7.14 -14.50 -2.27
CA VAL A 108 8.34 -13.88 -2.83
C VAL A 108 9.34 -14.93 -3.33
N ASN A 109 9.54 -16.02 -2.58
CA ASN A 109 10.47 -17.09 -2.97
C ASN A 109 9.99 -17.94 -4.16
N ALA A 110 8.68 -17.95 -4.44
CA ALA A 110 8.09 -18.69 -5.55
C ALA A 110 8.05 -17.90 -6.87
N SER A 111 8.42 -16.63 -6.83
CA SER A 111 8.37 -15.67 -7.94
C SER A 111 9.70 -15.58 -8.69
#